data_AF-A0A947J839-F1
#
_entry.id   AF-A0A947J839-F1
#
_cell.length_a   1.000
_cell.length_b   1.000
_cell.length_c   1.000
_cell.angle_alpha   90.00
_cell.angle_beta   90.00
_cell.angle_gamma   90.00
#
_symmetry.space_group_name_H-M   'P 1'
#
loop_
_entity.id
_entity.type
_entity.pdbx_description
1 polymer ?
#
loop_
_entity_poly.entity_id
_entity_poly.type
_entity_poly.pdbx_seq_one_letter_code
_entity_poly.pdbx_strand_id
1 'polypeptide(L)'
;MYNNDDKKMFDVDLECAKCSTKITQLPFQPSGDRPVYCQDCNRAYRESRSNDNRGPRQMFDVNIDCAQCVTKITQLPFQPTAGKPIYCRECLQSRRD
;
A
#
# COMPACT_ATOMS: atom_id res chain seq x y z
N MET A 1 -18.03 2.57 4.86
CA MET A 1 -17.47 3.63 5.70
C MET A 1 -16.72 2.94 6.83
N TYR A 2 -15.39 2.94 6.84
CA TYR A 2 -14.63 2.34 7.93
C TYR A 2 -14.47 3.38 9.03
N ASN A 3 -15.19 3.18 10.13
CA ASN A 3 -15.12 4.04 11.31
C ASN A 3 -13.72 3.90 11.91
N ASN A 4 -13.04 5.03 12.05
CA ASN A 4 -11.65 5.13 12.50
C ASN A 4 -11.56 5.25 14.03
N ASP A 5 -12.68 5.01 14.72
CA ASP A 5 -12.93 5.43 16.10
C ASP A 5 -12.45 4.42 17.15
N ASP A 6 -12.15 3.17 16.77
CA ASP A 6 -11.64 2.14 17.68
C ASP A 6 -10.10 2.03 17.68
N LYS A 7 -9.38 3.08 17.27
CA LYS A 7 -7.93 3.02 17.18
C LYS A 7 -7.29 3.07 18.57
N LYS A 8 -7.14 1.88 19.17
CA LYS A 8 -6.50 1.71 20.48
C LYS A 8 -5.05 2.22 20.45
N MET A 9 -4.77 3.18 21.32
CA MET A 9 -3.41 3.63 21.64
C MET A 9 -2.84 2.75 22.75
N PHE A 10 -1.53 2.51 22.70
CA PHE A 10 -0.78 1.72 23.66
C PHE A 10 0.24 2.61 24.34
N ASP A 11 0.21 2.60 25.67
CA ASP A 11 1.20 3.24 26.52
C ASP A 11 2.48 2.41 26.46
N VAL A 12 3.59 3.04 26.09
CA VAL A 12 4.91 2.40 25.98
C VAL A 12 5.96 3.32 26.60
N ASP A 13 7.11 2.79 27.00
CA ASP A 13 8.28 3.58 27.36
C ASP A 13 9.45 3.11 26.50
N LEU A 14 9.58 3.72 25.31
CA LEU A 14 10.57 3.35 24.31
C LEU A 14 11.30 4.58 23.79
N GLU A 15 12.52 4.40 23.33
CA GLU A 15 13.30 5.45 22.68
C GLU A 15 13.26 5.29 21.17
N CYS A 16 13.12 6.41 20.46
CA CYS A 16 13.19 6.42 19.00
C CYS A 16 14.56 5.93 18.54
N ALA A 17 14.59 4.90 17.70
CA ALA A 17 15.84 4.31 17.21
C ALA A 17 16.71 5.25 16.35
N LYS A 18 16.19 6.42 15.94
CA LYS A 18 16.92 7.40 15.10
C LYS A 18 17.39 8.63 15.88
N CYS A 19 16.58 9.17 16.77
CA CYS A 19 16.84 10.45 17.45
C CYS A 19 16.79 10.35 18.98
N SER A 20 16.61 9.14 19.53
CA SER A 20 16.54 8.85 20.97
C SER A 20 15.46 9.62 21.74
N THR A 21 14.50 10.22 21.04
CA THR A 21 13.34 10.86 21.68
C THR A 21 12.47 9.81 22.36
N LYS A 22 12.03 10.09 23.59
CA LYS A 22 11.10 9.22 24.33
C LYS A 22 9.74 9.14 23.64
N ILE A 23 9.20 7.93 23.55
CA ILE A 23 7.91 7.59 22.96
C ILE A 23 7.06 7.02 24.07
N THR A 24 5.93 7.69 24.34
CA THR A 24 5.01 7.30 25.42
C THR A 24 3.73 6.63 24.93
N GLN A 25 3.42 6.79 23.64
CA GLN A 25 2.15 6.40 23.03
C GLN A 25 2.36 5.91 21.60
N LEU A 26 1.81 4.74 21.27
CA LEU A 26 1.83 4.19 19.91
C LEU A 26 0.46 3.66 19.50
N PRO A 27 0.07 3.76 18.21
CA PRO A 27 -1.17 3.16 17.69
C PRO A 27 -1.06 1.65 17.41
N PHE A 28 0.03 1.02 17.85
CA PHE A 28 0.30 -0.41 17.68
C PHE A 28 1.16 -0.89 18.85
N GLN A 29 1.05 -2.19 19.14
CA GLN A 29 1.93 -2.83 20.11
C GLN A 29 3.28 -3.17 19.44
N PRO A 30 4.43 -2.72 19.99
CA PRO A 30 5.74 -3.00 19.41
C PRO A 30 6.12 -4.48 19.61
N SER A 31 6.53 -5.13 18.53
CA SER A 31 6.88 -6.57 18.51
C SER A 31 8.32 -6.87 18.93
N GLY A 32 9.18 -5.85 19.08
CA GLY A 32 10.59 -5.98 19.50
C GLY A 32 11.57 -6.44 18.41
N ASP A 33 11.09 -6.94 17.27
CA ASP A 33 11.88 -7.34 16.10
C ASP A 33 12.31 -6.16 15.22
N ARG A 34 11.65 -5.00 15.37
CA ARG A 34 11.80 -3.84 14.50
C ARG A 34 12.08 -2.56 15.28
N PRO A 35 12.93 -1.67 14.77
CA PRO A 35 13.16 -0.37 15.39
C PRO A 35 11.88 0.46 15.36
N VAL A 36 11.54 1.05 16.50
CA VAL A 36 10.42 1.98 16.64
C VAL A 36 10.93 3.40 16.44
N TYR A 37 10.18 4.19 15.69
CA TYR A 37 10.50 5.59 15.41
C TYR A 37 9.40 6.51 15.96
N CYS A 38 9.81 7.70 16.42
CA CYS A 38 8.85 8.76 16.74
C CYS A 38 8.09 9.21 15.49
N GLN A 39 6.99 9.93 15.68
CA GLN A 39 6.12 10.38 14.59
C GLN A 39 6.89 11.12 13.49
N ASP A 40 7.79 12.03 13.87
CA ASP A 40 8.58 12.83 12.91
C ASP A 40 9.57 11.99 12.13
N CYS A 41 10.32 11.12 12.82
CA CYS A 41 11.28 10.23 12.17
C CYS A 41 10.58 9.22 11.25
N ASN A 42 9.43 8.67 11.68
CA ASN A 42 8.60 7.78 10.86
C ASN A 42 8.02 8.51 9.64
N ARG A 43 7.59 9.77 9.80
CA ARG A 43 7.12 10.59 8.68
C ARG A 43 8.23 10.83 7.67
N ALA A 44 9.40 11.29 8.11
CA ALA A 44 10.56 11.51 7.25
C ALA A 44 11.01 10.21 6.55
N TYR A 45 10.97 9.08 7.26
CA TYR A 45 11.27 7.76 6.71
C TYR A 45 10.26 7.30 5.64
N ARG A 46 8.98 7.65 5.79
CA ARG A 46 7.96 7.39 4.78
C ARG A 46 8.11 8.29 3.56
N GLU A 47 8.45 9.56 3.78
CA GLU A 47 8.70 10.52 2.70
C GLU A 47 9.91 10.10 1.86
N SER A 48 11.01 9.66 2.47
CA SER A 48 12.17 9.13 1.74
C SER A 48 11.82 7.87 0.94
N ARG A 49 10.98 6.98 1.49
CA ARG A 49 10.50 5.81 0.73
C ARG A 49 9.52 6.16 -0.39
N SER A 50 8.81 7.28 -0.28
CA SER A 50 7.80 7.66 -1.25
C SER A 50 8.39 8.20 -2.56
N ASN A 51 9.65 8.65 -2.55
CA ASN A 51 10.27 9.28 -3.72
C ASN A 51 11.13 8.31 -4.55
N ASP A 52 11.74 7.29 -3.92
CA ASP A 52 12.83 6.54 -4.57
C ASP A 52 12.47 5.13 -5.10
N ASN A 53 11.28 4.59 -4.84
CA ASN A 53 10.98 3.18 -5.19
C ASN A 53 9.75 2.94 -6.08
N ARG A 54 9.04 3.99 -6.52
CA ARG A 54 8.17 3.86 -7.70
C ARG A 54 8.97 4.24 -8.91
N GLY A 55 9.77 3.29 -9.41
CA GLY A 55 10.23 3.34 -10.78
C GLY A 55 9.04 3.67 -11.71
N PRO A 56 9.30 4.27 -12.89
CA PRO A 56 8.23 4.67 -13.79
C PRO A 56 7.28 3.49 -13.97
N ARG A 57 5.97 3.71 -13.75
CA ARG A 57 4.97 2.66 -13.91
C ARG A 57 5.08 2.12 -15.33
N GLN A 58 5.59 0.90 -15.49
CA GLN A 58 5.65 0.28 -16.80
C GLN A 58 4.24 -0.14 -17.20
N MET A 59 3.79 0.42 -18.31
CA MET A 59 2.58 -0.02 -18.99
C MET A 59 2.98 -1.02 -20.07
N PHE A 60 2.21 -2.09 -20.20
CA PHE A 60 2.36 -3.11 -21.22
C PHE A 60 1.26 -2.92 -22.25
N ASP A 61 1.65 -2.68 -23.50
CA ASP A 61 0.72 -2.71 -24.61
C ASP A 61 0.32 -4.16 -24.90
N VAL A 62 -0.98 -4.42 -24.88
CA VAL A 62 -1.58 -5.75 -25.07
C VAL A 62 -2.72 -5.64 -26.07
N ASN A 63 -3.22 -6.77 -26.57
CA ASN A 63 -4.45 -6.79 -27.36
C ASN A 63 -5.26 -8.02 -26.97
N ILE A 64 -6.03 -7.87 -25.89
CA ILE A 64 -6.80 -8.96 -25.27
C ILE A 64 -8.24 -8.54 -25.10
N ASP A 65 -9.14 -9.51 -25.09
CA ASP A 65 -10.56 -9.29 -24.86
C ASP A 65 -10.89 -9.39 -23.37
N CYS A 66 -11.74 -8.47 -22.88
CA CYS A 66 -12.32 -8.58 -21.56
C CYS A 66 -13.11 -9.89 -21.43
N ALA A 67 -12.85 -10.67 -20.40
CA ALA A 67 -13.49 -11.96 -20.17
C ALA A 67 -15.01 -11.90 -19.87
N GLN A 68 -15.60 -10.70 -19.77
CA GLN A 68 -17.03 -10.50 -19.50
C GLN A 68 -17.77 -9.78 -20.63
N CYS A 69 -17.24 -8.66 -21.11
CA CYS A 69 -17.92 -7.81 -22.11
C CYS A 69 -17.24 -7.82 -23.48
N VAL A 70 -16.13 -8.56 -23.65
CA VAL A 70 -15.37 -8.66 -24.92
C VAL A 70 -14.78 -7.32 -25.40
N THR A 71 -14.79 -6.27 -24.57
CA THR A 71 -14.12 -5.00 -24.89
C THR A 71 -12.62 -5.22 -24.98
N LYS A 72 -11.99 -4.64 -26.01
CA LYS A 72 -10.54 -4.67 -26.23
C LYS A 72 -9.80 -3.90 -25.14
N ILE A 73 -8.80 -4.52 -24.56
CA ILE A 73 -7.88 -3.93 -23.59
C ILE A 73 -6.53 -3.77 -24.28
N THR A 74 -6.05 -2.52 -24.34
CA THR A 74 -4.82 -2.18 -25.06
C THR A 74 -3.64 -1.93 -24.14
N GLN A 75 -3.87 -1.60 -22.87
CA GLN A 75 -2.80 -1.30 -21.91
C GLN A 75 -3.09 -1.85 -20.52
N LEU A 76 -2.07 -2.42 -19.88
CA LEU A 76 -2.13 -2.92 -18.50
C LEU A 76 -0.87 -2.53 -17.70
N PRO A 77 -0.98 -2.31 -16.38
CA PRO A 77 0.18 -2.05 -15.52
C PRO A 77 0.92 -3.33 -15.08
N PHE A 78 0.58 -4.47 -15.67
CA PHE A 78 1.17 -5.78 -15.41
C PHE A 78 1.18 -6.62 -16.68
N GLN A 79 2.11 -7.57 -16.75
CA GLN A 79 2.15 -8.52 -17.86
C GLN A 79 1.06 -9.58 -17.68
N PRO A 80 0.22 -9.85 -18.69
CA PRO A 80 -0.82 -10.86 -18.61
C PRO A 80 -0.18 -12.25 -18.39
N THR A 81 -0.78 -13.06 -17.51
CA THR A 81 -0.34 -14.43 -17.21
C THR A 81 -1.37 -15.44 -17.72
N ALA A 82 -0.91 -16.59 -18.19
CA ALA A 82 -1.81 -17.68 -18.56
C ALA A 82 -2.49 -18.21 -17.28
N GLY A 83 -3.82 -18.17 -17.23
CA GLY A 83 -4.62 -18.73 -16.13
C GLY A 83 -5.43 -17.73 -15.30
N LYS A 84 -5.32 -16.41 -15.53
CA LYS A 84 -6.19 -15.41 -14.90
C LYS A 84 -7.03 -14.67 -15.96
N PRO A 85 -8.37 -14.64 -15.83
CA PRO A 85 -9.22 -13.85 -16.72
C PRO A 85 -8.96 -12.37 -16.49
N ILE A 86 -8.81 -11.61 -17.58
CA ILE A 86 -8.55 -10.18 -17.54
C ILE A 86 -9.85 -9.43 -17.84
N TYR A 87 -10.11 -8.39 -17.06
CA TYR A 87 -11.33 -7.58 -17.13
C TYR A 87 -10.99 -6.13 -17.45
N CYS A 88 -11.87 -5.45 -18.18
CA CYS A 88 -11.80 -4.00 -18.35
C CYS A 88 -12.06 -3.30 -17.00
N ARG A 89 -11.74 -2.00 -16.93
CA ARG A 89 -11.90 -1.19 -15.71
C ARG A 89 -13.32 -1.27 -15.14
N GLU A 90 -14.32 -1.20 -16.02
CA GLU A 90 -15.74 -1.22 -15.66
C GLU A 90 -16.15 -2.57 -15.05
N CYS A 91 -15.86 -3.67 -15.75
CA CYS A 91 -16.17 -5.02 -15.25
C CYS A 91 -15.40 -5.37 -13.97
N LEU A 92 -14.17 -4.88 -13.81
CA LEU A 92 -13.41 -5.08 -12.57
C LEU A 92 -14.03 -4.30 -11.39
N GLN A 93 -14.52 -3.09 -11.64
CA GLN A 93 -15.18 -2.28 -10.61
C GLN A 93 -16.50 -2.91 -10.19
N SER A 94 -17.35 -3.32 -11.14
CA SER A 94 -18.63 -3.99 -10.85
C SER A 94 -18.50 -5.32 -10.11
N ARG A 95 -17.31 -5.92 -10.06
CA ARG A 95 -17.03 -7.17 -9.31
C ARG A 95 -16.47 -6.92 -7.91
N ARG A 96 -16.03 -5.69 -7.61
CA ARG A 96 -15.48 -5.31 -6.30
C ARG A 96 -16.55 -4.79 -5.35
N ASP A 97 -17.63 -4.27 -5.91
CA ASP A 97 -18.86 -3.89 -5.22
C ASP A 97 -19.76 -5.12 -4.99
#